data_AF-A0A7K0U446-F1
#
_entry.id   AF-A0A7K0U446-F1
#
_cell.length_a   1.000
_cell.length_b   1.000
_cell.length_c   1.000
_cell.angle_alpha   90.00
_cell.angle_beta   90.00
_cell.angle_gamma   90.00
#
_symmetry.space_group_name_H-M   'P 1'
#
loop_
_entity.id
_entity.type
_entity.pdbx_description
1 polymer ?
#
loop_
_entity_poly.entity_id
_entity_poly.type
_entity_poly.pdbx_seq_one_letter_code
_entity_poly.pdbx_strand_id
1 'polypeptide(L)' 'MLVLTRKEQEAIMIGDTIIVRVLEVNGDQVRIGIEAP' A
#
# COMPACT_ATOMS: atom_id res chain seq x y z
N MET A 1 -10.15 11.89 -8.03
CA MET A 1 -8.81 11.37 -7.71
C MET A 1 -8.62 11.47 -6.21
N LEU A 2 -8.44 10.34 -5.52
CA LEU A 2 -8.21 10.30 -4.09
C LEU A 2 -6.72 10.00 -3.85
N VAL A 3 -6.03 10.85 -3.09
CA VAL A 3 -4.60 10.72 -2.81
C VAL A 3 -4.42 10.49 -1.32
N LEU A 4 -3.73 9.41 -0.97
CA LEU A 4 -3.44 9.03 0.41
C LEU A 4 -1.93 8.84 0.56
N THR A 5 -1.31 9.64 1.41
CA THR A 5 0.11 9.48 1.74
C THR A 5 0.27 8.35 2.75
N ARG A 6 1.11 7.36 2.43
CA ARG A 6 1.48 6.25 3.32
C ARG A 6 2.98 6.24 3.58
N LYS A 7 3.36 5.85 4.78
CA LYS A 7 4.75 5.52 5.13
C LYS A 7 5.01 4.02 4.93
N GLU A 8 6.27 3.64 5.02
CA GLU A 8 6.65 2.23 5.06
C GLU A 8 5.88 1.47 6.14
N GLN A 9 5.53 0.22 5.84
CA GLN A 9 4.74 -0.69 6.66
C GLN A 9 3.28 -0.32 6.87
N GLU A 10 2.82 0.85 6.41
CA GLU A 10 1.40 1.22 6.44
C GLU A 10 0.60 0.55 5.32
N ALA A 11 -0.70 0.40 5.55
CA ALA A 11 -1.62 -0.20 4.61
C ALA A 11 -2.84 0.69 4.32
N ILE A 12 -3.47 0.43 3.18
CA ILE A 12 -4.72 1.02 2.73
C ILE A 12 -5.67 -0.13 2.45
N MET A 13 -6.89 -0.04 2.97
CA MET A 13 -7.97 -0.95 2.60
C MET A 13 -8.76 -0.35 1.43
N ILE A 14 -8.99 -1.16 0.40
CA ILE A 14 -9.81 -0.81 -0.76
C ILE A 14 -11.03 -1.73 -0.77
N GLY A 15 -12.20 -1.18 -0.44
CA GLY A 15 -13.40 -1.98 -0.18
C GLY A 15 -13.24 -2.83 1.08
N ASP A 16 -13.82 -4.03 1.06
CA ASP A 16 -13.86 -4.92 2.23
C ASP A 16 -12.83 -6.05 2.18
N THR A 17 -12.21 -6.30 1.02
CA THR A 17 -11.42 -7.51 0.76
C THR A 17 -10.01 -7.27 0.24
N ILE A 18 -9.67 -6.05 -0.20
CA ILE A 18 -8.36 -5.74 -0.76
C ILE A 18 -7.57 -4.89 0.23
N ILE A 19 -6.35 -5.33 0.55
CA ILE A 19 -5.40 -4.61 1.40
C ILE A 19 -4.15 -4.35 0.58
N VAL A 20 -3.78 -3.07 0.47
CA VAL A 20 -2.55 -2.63 -0.19
C VAL A 20 -1.60 -2.14 0.89
N ARG A 21 -0.45 -2.79 1.03
CA ARG A 21 0.57 -2.45 2.03
C ARG A 21 1.83 -1.94 1.36
N VAL A 22 2.38 -0.83 1.87
CA VAL A 22 3.72 -0.38 1.50
C VAL A 22 4.72 -1.21 2.30
N LEU A 23 5.43 -2.11 1.65
CA LEU A 23 6.38 -3.01 2.33
C LEU A 23 7.70 -2.29 2.62
N GLU A 24 8.23 -1.57 1.62
CA GLU A 24 9.56 -0.96 1.69
C GLU A 24 9.67 0.15 0.63
N VAL A 25 10.43 1.21 0.92
CA VAL A 25 10.72 2.30 -0.01
C VAL A 25 12.24 2.40 -0.18
N ASN A 26 12.71 1.99 -1.35
CA ASN A 26 14.12 2.03 -1.74
C ASN A 26 14.36 3.18 -2.75
N GLY A 27 14.58 4.39 -2.22
CA GLY A 27 14.72 5.59 -3.05
C GLY A 27 13.45 5.86 -3.84
N ASP A 28 13.52 5.73 -5.16
CA ASP A 28 12.36 5.90 -6.05
C ASP A 28 11.56 4.60 -6.26
N GLN A 29 12.07 3.45 -5.79
CA GLN A 29 11.39 2.17 -5.91
C GLN A 29 10.56 1.90 -4.66
N VAL A 30 9.28 1.58 -4.84
CA VAL A 30 8.38 1.21 -3.74
C VAL A 30 7.95 -0.23 -3.91
N ARG A 31 8.19 -1.05 -2.89
CA ARG A 31 7.67 -2.41 -2.81
C ARG A 31 6.27 -2.37 -2.22
N ILE A 32 5.28 -2.80 -3.00
CA ILE A 32 3.88 -2.84 -2.60
C ILE A 32 3.45 -4.30 -2.47
N GLY A 33 2.91 -4.66 -1.32
CA GLY A 33 2.20 -5.91 -1.10
C GLY A 33 0.71 -5.70 -1.37
N ILE A 34 0.11 -6.56 -2.17
CA ILE A 34 -1.33 -6.54 -2.43
C ILE A 34 -1.89 -7.86 -1.95
N GLU A 35 -2.77 -7.80 -0.97
CA GLU A 35 -3.52 -8.93 -0.46
C GLU A 35 -4.98 -8.76 -0.91
N ALA A 36 -5.44 -9.74 -1.67
CA ALA A 36 -6.81 -9.84 -2.14
C ALA A 36 -7.19 -11.33 -2.09
N PRO A 37 -8.48 -11.66 -1.94
CA PRO A 37 -8.97 -13.03 -2.08
C PRO A 37 -8.66 -13.62 -3.46
#